data_AF-A0A075HFS1-F1
#
_entry.id   AF-A0A075HFS1-F1
#
_cell.length_a   1.000
_cell.length_b   1.000
_cell.length_c   1.000
_cell.angle_alpha   90.00
_cell.angle_beta   90.00
_cell.angle_gamma   90.00
#
_symmetry.space_group_name_H-M   'P 1'
#
loop_
_entity.id
_entity.type
_entity.pdbx_description
1 polymer ?
#
loop_
_entity_poly.entity_id
_entity_poly.type
_entity_poly.pdbx_seq_one_letter_code
_entity_poly.pdbx_strand_id
1 'polypeptide(L)'
;MGITSAFKNLQASVVSGGASKVLDINTDPRPGHYYAKIIPTKTGSLELKLEGEINGVKINNVVPIEDVESTSILDFPATSGSSSGQEVVALKNAVTSLQKEVSLIKSQMGGIDTSSGNFDAETAYNFGVFGVSLGAAGVILAIIAMVKRK
;
A
#
# COMPACT_ATOMS: atom_id res chain seq x y z
N MET A 1 -12.94 35.59 38.57
CA MET A 1 -14.32 35.28 38.16
C MET A 1 -14.26 34.56 36.82
N GLY A 2 -14.77 33.34 36.74
CA GLY A 2 -14.87 32.61 35.47
C GLY A 2 -16.14 32.97 34.70
N ILE A 3 -16.12 32.83 33.38
CA ILE A 3 -17.30 33.04 32.54
C ILE A 3 -17.99 31.69 32.38
N THR A 4 -19.31 31.62 32.61
CA THR A 4 -20.15 30.46 32.30
C THR A 4 -20.63 30.54 30.85
N SER A 5 -20.78 29.39 30.18
CA SER A 5 -21.28 29.31 28.79
C SER A 5 -20.49 30.14 27.76
N ALA A 6 -19.18 30.30 27.93
CA ALA A 6 -18.31 31.05 27.02
C ALA A 6 -18.38 30.52 25.57
N PHE A 7 -18.64 29.22 25.40
CA PHE A 7 -18.75 28.55 24.09
C PHE A 7 -20.13 28.63 23.44
N LYS A 8 -21.02 29.51 23.92
CA LYS A 8 -22.32 29.76 23.26
C LYS A 8 -22.14 30.39 21.87
N ASN A 9 -21.21 31.35 21.74
CA ASN A 9 -20.90 32.07 20.50
C ASN A 9 -19.39 32.00 20.17
N LEU A 10 -18.67 31.06 20.78
CA LEU A 10 -17.23 30.84 20.58
C LEU A 10 -17.03 29.41 20.10
N GLN A 11 -16.28 29.25 19.02
CA GLN A 11 -15.87 27.95 18.50
C GLN A 11 -14.41 27.69 18.85
N ALA A 12 -14.13 26.47 19.31
CA ALA A 12 -12.78 25.94 19.43
C ALA A 12 -12.53 24.91 18.34
N SER A 13 -11.38 24.99 17.68
CA SER A 13 -10.90 23.96 16.76
C SER A 13 -9.45 23.62 17.07
N VAL A 14 -9.09 22.35 16.97
CA VAL A 14 -7.69 21.91 17.02
C VAL A 14 -7.13 21.84 15.61
N VAL A 15 -5.91 22.32 15.41
CA VAL A 15 -5.19 22.35 14.14
C VAL A 15 -3.91 21.54 14.27
N SER A 16 -3.64 20.69 13.27
CA SER A 16 -2.42 19.87 13.18
C SER A 16 -2.01 19.71 11.72
N GLY A 17 -0.80 20.14 11.35
CA GLY A 17 -0.24 19.89 10.01
C GLY A 17 -1.15 20.32 8.84
N GLY A 18 -1.95 21.38 9.02
CA GLY A 18 -2.90 21.88 8.03
C GLY A 18 -4.31 21.26 8.07
N ALA A 19 -4.54 20.22 8.88
CA ALA A 19 -5.88 19.70 9.17
C ALA A 19 -6.49 20.44 10.38
N SER A 20 -7.80 20.68 10.35
CA SER A 20 -8.54 21.33 11.43
C SER A 20 -9.76 20.49 11.83
N LYS A 21 -10.02 20.40 13.14
CA LYS A 21 -11.19 19.71 13.69
C LYS A 21 -11.85 20.55 14.78
N VAL A 22 -13.15 20.82 14.62
CA VAL A 22 -13.96 21.50 15.66
C VAL A 22 -14.05 20.61 16.90
N LEU A 23 -13.84 21.21 18.07
CA LEU A 23 -13.89 20.54 19.36
C LEU A 23 -15.30 20.56 19.93
N ASP A 24 -15.70 19.42 20.52
CA ASP A 24 -16.93 19.32 21.31
C ASP A 24 -16.61 19.69 22.76
N ILE A 25 -17.05 20.89 23.16
CA ILE A 25 -16.66 21.52 24.42
C ILE A 25 -17.70 21.22 25.50
N ASN A 26 -17.24 20.60 26.57
CA ASN A 26 -18.02 20.35 27.77
C ASN A 26 -17.76 21.42 28.83
N THR A 27 -18.77 21.63 29.67
CA THR A 27 -18.72 22.55 30.81
C THR A 27 -18.44 21.81 32.10
N ASP A 28 -17.55 22.35 32.92
CA ASP A 28 -17.34 21.92 34.30
C ASP A 28 -18.27 22.75 35.23
N PRO A 29 -18.75 22.19 36.37
CA PRO A 29 -19.51 22.96 37.36
C PRO A 29 -18.81 24.23 37.86
N ARG A 30 -17.47 24.27 37.80
CA ARG A 30 -16.67 25.44 38.17
C ARG A 30 -16.70 26.48 37.05
N PRO A 31 -17.18 27.71 37.31
CA PRO A 31 -17.20 28.77 36.30
C PRO A 31 -15.82 29.00 35.67
N GLY A 32 -15.78 29.14 34.34
CA GLY A 32 -14.54 29.37 33.59
C GLY A 32 -13.75 28.12 33.23
N HIS A 33 -14.18 26.93 33.65
CA HIS A 33 -13.54 25.67 33.31
C HIS A 33 -14.31 24.95 32.19
N TYR A 34 -13.59 24.64 31.11
CA TYR A 34 -14.10 23.96 29.92
C TYR A 34 -13.11 22.90 29.49
N TYR A 35 -13.61 21.80 28.93
CA TYR A 35 -12.76 20.72 28.47
C TYR A 35 -13.32 20.09 27.21
N ALA A 36 -12.44 19.65 26.32
CA ALA A 36 -12.77 18.84 25.16
C ALA A 36 -11.80 17.66 25.11
N LYS A 37 -12.30 16.50 24.67
CA LYS A 37 -11.47 15.33 24.46
C LYS A 37 -10.99 15.29 23.01
N ILE A 38 -9.68 15.11 22.85
CA ILE A 38 -9.05 14.85 21.55
C ILE A 38 -8.27 13.54 21.61
N ILE A 39 -8.17 12.85 20.48
CA ILE A 39 -7.34 11.67 20.31
C ILE A 39 -6.41 11.96 19.12
N PRO A 40 -5.17 12.39 19.37
CA PRO A 40 -4.20 12.62 18.31
C PRO A 40 -3.87 11.33 17.57
N THR A 41 -3.67 11.42 16.26
CA THR A 41 -3.30 10.26 15.40
C THR A 41 -1.91 10.39 14.80
N LYS A 42 -1.26 11.55 15.00
CA LYS A 42 0.09 11.88 14.53
C LYS A 42 0.82 12.60 15.66
N THR A 43 2.12 12.35 15.74
CA THR A 43 3.03 13.10 16.61
C THR A 43 3.30 14.49 16.04
N GLY A 44 3.68 15.41 16.91
CA GLY A 44 4.01 16.79 16.56
C GLY A 44 3.10 17.81 17.22
N SER A 45 3.29 19.06 16.82
CA SER A 45 2.62 20.20 17.45
C SER A 45 1.15 20.28 17.07
N LEU A 46 0.36 20.71 18.06
CA LEU A 46 -1.05 20.99 17.93
C LEU A 46 -1.32 22.42 18.36
N GLU A 47 -2.26 23.05 17.70
CA GLU A 47 -2.70 24.41 18.00
C GLU A 47 -4.20 24.44 18.26
N LEU A 48 -4.63 25.20 19.27
CA LEU A 48 -6.03 25.46 19.55
C LEU A 48 -6.40 26.82 18.96
N LYS A 49 -7.27 26.82 17.96
CA LYS A 49 -7.88 28.03 17.41
C LYS A 49 -9.19 28.34 18.12
N LEU A 50 -9.31 29.55 18.65
CA LEU A 50 -10.49 30.10 19.31
C LEU A 50 -11.02 31.26 18.48
N GLU A 51 -12.26 31.13 17.98
CA GLU A 51 -12.86 32.12 17.08
C GLU A 51 -14.33 32.35 17.45
N GLY A 52 -14.72 33.61 17.63
CA GLY A 52 -16.10 33.99 17.96
C GLY A 52 -16.17 35.14 18.96
N GLU A 53 -17.10 35.05 19.90
CA GLU A 53 -17.39 36.13 20.86
C GLU A 53 -17.68 35.60 22.26
N ILE A 54 -17.09 36.24 23.27
CA ILE A 54 -17.40 36.00 24.68
C ILE A 54 -17.82 37.33 25.31
N ASN A 55 -19.04 37.43 25.83
CA ASN A 55 -19.58 38.64 26.48
C ASN A 55 -19.38 39.95 25.68
N GLY A 56 -19.60 39.95 24.36
CA GLY A 56 -19.40 41.13 23.52
C GLY A 56 -17.95 41.34 23.03
N VAL A 57 -16.99 40.56 23.53
CA VAL A 57 -15.58 40.65 23.14
C VAL A 57 -15.29 39.64 22.05
N LYS A 58 -14.86 40.12 20.88
CA LYS A 58 -14.41 39.27 19.77
C LYS A 58 -13.10 38.59 20.12
N ILE A 59 -13.08 37.27 19.92
CA ILE A 59 -11.92 36.41 20.13
C ILE A 59 -11.53 35.83 18.78
N ASN A 60 -10.26 35.99 18.42
CA ASN A 60 -9.61 35.29 17.32
C ASN A 60 -8.16 35.05 17.74
N ASN A 61 -7.92 33.95 18.43
CA ASN A 61 -6.63 33.61 19.00
C ASN A 61 -6.24 32.18 18.65
N VAL A 62 -4.94 31.96 18.52
CA VAL A 62 -4.33 30.64 18.38
C VAL A 62 -3.46 30.41 19.61
N VAL A 63 -3.72 29.31 20.31
CA VAL A 63 -3.00 28.93 21.52
C VAL A 63 -2.26 27.62 21.22
N PRO A 64 -0.91 27.60 21.26
CA PRO A 64 -0.19 26.34 21.13
C PRO A 64 -0.47 25.45 22.34
N ILE A 65 -0.66 24.15 22.10
CA ILE A 65 -0.75 23.15 23.17
C ILE A 65 0.50 22.26 23.15
N GLU A 66 0.62 21.40 24.16
CA GLU A 66 1.74 20.46 24.28
C GLU A 66 1.87 19.56 23.05
N ASP A 67 3.13 19.31 22.67
CA ASP A 67 3.46 18.46 21.52
C ASP A 67 3.06 17.01 21.80
N VAL A 68 2.51 16.35 20.78
CA VAL A 68 2.19 14.93 20.86
C VAL A 68 3.44 14.11 20.60
N GLU A 69 3.90 13.39 21.61
CA GLU A 69 5.05 12.50 21.51
C GLU A 69 4.65 11.07 21.13
N SER A 70 5.64 10.27 20.70
CA SER A 70 5.43 8.87 20.35
C SER A 70 5.31 8.01 21.62
N THR A 71 4.34 7.12 21.69
CA THR A 71 4.21 6.17 22.82
C THR A 71 5.38 5.20 22.94
N SER A 72 6.24 5.09 21.91
CA SER A 72 7.45 4.26 21.95
C SER A 72 8.40 4.64 23.11
N ILE A 73 8.31 5.89 23.62
CA ILE A 73 9.06 6.32 24.81
C ILE A 73 8.62 5.59 26.09
N LEU A 74 7.43 4.99 26.09
CA LEU A 74 6.85 4.26 27.22
C LEU A 74 7.02 2.73 27.09
N ASP A 75 7.53 2.23 25.96
CA ASP A 75 7.66 0.79 25.73
C ASP A 75 8.78 0.17 26.55
N PHE A 76 8.54 -1.05 27.06
CA PHE A 76 9.58 -1.87 27.69
C PHE A 76 9.55 -3.32 27.17
N PRO A 77 10.66 -3.85 26.61
CA PRO A 77 11.91 -3.14 26.31
C PRO A 77 11.70 -2.08 25.21
N ALA A 78 12.53 -1.03 25.22
CA ALA A 78 12.39 0.10 24.31
C ALA A 78 12.37 -0.35 22.85
N THR A 79 11.22 -0.19 22.17
CA THR A 79 11.18 -0.32 20.72
C THR A 79 11.62 1.02 20.15
N SER A 80 12.73 1.04 19.42
CA SER A 80 13.22 2.26 18.78
C SER A 80 12.27 2.65 17.66
N GLY A 81 11.16 3.32 17.98
CA GLY A 81 10.26 3.97 17.03
C GLY A 81 9.71 3.08 15.91
N SER A 82 9.44 1.80 16.17
CA SER A 82 8.92 0.88 15.13
C SER A 82 7.42 1.04 14.92
N SER A 83 7.04 2.24 14.48
CA SER A 83 5.77 2.51 13.85
C SER A 83 5.78 1.87 12.47
N SER A 84 5.41 0.58 12.36
CA SER A 84 5.04 -0.10 11.10
C SER A 84 6.07 -0.14 9.94
N GLY A 85 7.18 0.61 10.01
CA GLY A 85 8.16 0.85 8.93
C GLY A 85 9.16 -0.29 8.74
N GLN A 86 9.70 -0.81 9.84
CA GLN A 86 10.62 -1.95 9.80
C GLN A 86 9.89 -3.24 9.45
N GLU A 87 8.64 -3.40 9.90
CA GLU A 87 7.77 -4.49 9.47
C GLU A 87 7.46 -4.39 7.99
N VAL A 88 7.06 -3.23 7.43
CA VAL A 88 6.82 -3.13 5.98
C VAL A 88 8.07 -3.32 5.13
N VAL A 89 9.26 -2.96 5.63
CA VAL A 89 10.52 -3.26 4.94
C VAL A 89 10.82 -4.76 4.97
N ALA A 90 10.65 -5.42 6.11
CA ALA A 90 10.79 -6.87 6.24
C ALA A 90 9.75 -7.61 5.38
N LEU A 91 8.50 -7.15 5.37
CA LEU A 91 7.41 -7.65 4.53
C LEU A 91 7.70 -7.43 3.05
N LYS A 92 8.17 -6.26 2.64
CA LYS A 92 8.56 -5.97 1.26
C LYS A 92 9.70 -6.87 0.79
N ASN A 93 10.69 -7.10 1.66
CA ASN A 93 11.79 -8.02 1.38
C ASN A 93 11.28 -9.46 1.26
N ALA A 94 10.40 -9.90 2.17
CA ALA A 94 9.77 -11.22 2.12
C ALA A 94 8.91 -11.41 0.85
N VAL A 95 8.09 -10.41 0.47
CA VAL A 95 7.28 -10.43 -0.75
C VAL A 95 8.18 -10.45 -2.00
N THR A 96 9.28 -9.70 -2.02
CA THR A 96 10.24 -9.71 -3.13
C THR A 96 10.92 -11.08 -3.25
N SER A 97 11.25 -11.73 -2.13
CA SER A 97 11.78 -13.09 -2.11
C SER A 97 10.75 -14.10 -2.63
N LEU A 98 9.48 -14.01 -2.21
CA LEU A 98 8.42 -14.86 -2.72
C LEU A 98 8.18 -14.67 -4.22
N GLN A 99 8.24 -13.44 -4.73
CA GLN A 99 8.13 -13.18 -6.17
C GLN A 99 9.28 -13.82 -6.95
N LYS A 100 10.51 -13.75 -6.42
CA LYS A 100 11.67 -14.43 -7.01
C LYS A 100 11.49 -15.95 -6.98
N GLU A 101 11.07 -16.51 -5.86
CA GLU A 101 10.83 -17.95 -5.72
C GLU A 101 9.72 -18.44 -6.68
N VAL A 102 8.61 -17.71 -6.80
CA VAL A 102 7.54 -18.05 -7.77
C VAL A 102 8.03 -17.94 -9.21
N SER A 103 8.86 -16.95 -9.53
CA SER A 103 9.48 -16.82 -10.86
C SER A 103 10.44 -17.98 -11.14
N LEU A 104 11.24 -18.38 -10.14
CA LEU A 104 12.14 -19.53 -10.24
C LEU A 104 11.36 -20.84 -10.38
N ILE A 105 10.30 -21.04 -9.62
CA ILE A 105 9.38 -22.19 -9.75
C ILE A 105 8.76 -22.22 -11.14
N LYS A 106 8.36 -21.07 -11.69
CA LYS A 106 7.84 -20.98 -13.07
C LYS A 106 8.91 -21.33 -14.10
N SER A 107 10.15 -20.88 -13.91
CA SER A 107 11.27 -21.23 -14.81
C SER A 107 11.71 -22.68 -14.68
N GLN A 108 11.66 -23.27 -13.48
CA GLN A 108 12.09 -24.63 -13.21
C GLN A 108 10.99 -25.67 -13.53
N MET A 109 9.71 -25.25 -13.47
CA MET A 109 8.57 -25.97 -14.03
C MET A 109 8.35 -25.65 -15.54
N GLY A 110 9.26 -24.91 -16.18
CA GLY A 110 9.28 -24.62 -17.62
C GLY A 110 9.53 -25.83 -18.52
N GLY A 111 9.12 -27.02 -18.08
CA GLY A 111 9.14 -28.28 -18.82
C GLY A 111 7.75 -28.91 -19.01
N ILE A 112 6.67 -28.30 -18.53
CA ILE A 112 5.29 -28.72 -18.86
C ILE A 112 4.59 -27.55 -19.55
N ASP A 113 5.09 -27.19 -20.72
CA ASP A 113 4.35 -26.38 -21.68
C ASP A 113 3.40 -27.29 -22.46
N THR A 114 2.15 -27.40 -22.00
CA THR A 114 1.04 -27.89 -22.84
C THR A 114 0.33 -26.72 -23.55
N SER A 115 0.92 -25.51 -23.55
CA SER A 115 0.26 -24.30 -24.05
C SER A 115 1.15 -23.24 -24.73
N SER A 116 2.46 -23.47 -24.95
CA SER A 116 3.29 -22.46 -25.64
C SER A 116 3.33 -22.72 -27.15
N GLY A 117 2.60 -21.89 -27.89
CA GLY A 117 2.63 -21.82 -29.36
C GLY A 117 3.94 -21.27 -29.93
N ASN A 118 5.10 -21.68 -29.39
CA ASN A 118 6.41 -21.44 -29.97
C ASN A 118 6.98 -22.75 -30.49
N PHE A 119 6.32 -23.32 -31.51
CA PHE A 119 7.03 -24.20 -32.43
C PHE A 119 8.01 -23.30 -33.17
N ASP A 120 9.31 -23.53 -33.02
CA ASP A 120 10.32 -22.90 -33.88
C ASP A 120 9.91 -23.20 -35.31
N ALA A 121 9.27 -22.21 -35.96
CA ALA A 121 8.64 -22.39 -37.25
C ALA A 121 9.66 -22.85 -38.29
N GLU A 122 10.92 -22.46 -38.10
CA GLU A 122 12.06 -22.92 -38.89
C GLU A 122 12.38 -24.41 -38.65
N THR A 123 12.34 -24.90 -37.41
CA THR A 123 12.53 -26.33 -37.09
C THR A 123 11.35 -27.17 -37.55
N ALA A 124 10.12 -26.69 -37.36
CA ALA A 124 8.90 -27.36 -37.84
C ALA A 124 8.84 -27.36 -39.38
N TYR A 125 9.26 -26.27 -40.03
CA TYR A 125 9.36 -26.18 -41.48
C TYR A 125 10.44 -27.11 -42.03
N ASN A 126 11.65 -27.11 -41.45
CA ASN A 126 12.73 -28.01 -41.86
C ASN A 126 12.36 -29.47 -41.64
N PHE A 127 11.67 -29.81 -40.54
CA PHE A 127 11.15 -31.15 -40.30
C PHE A 127 10.03 -31.53 -41.28
N GLY A 128 9.11 -30.60 -41.57
CA GLY A 128 8.04 -30.80 -42.56
C GLY A 128 8.60 -31.03 -43.97
N VAL A 129 9.57 -30.22 -44.40
CA VAL A 129 10.25 -30.35 -45.69
C VAL A 129 11.04 -31.66 -45.75
N PHE A 130 11.72 -32.06 -44.67
CA PHE A 130 12.40 -33.35 -44.58
C PHE A 130 11.41 -34.53 -44.69
N GLY A 131 10.27 -34.46 -44.00
CA GLY A 131 9.23 -35.49 -44.06
C GLY A 131 8.60 -35.63 -45.44
N VAL A 132 8.26 -34.51 -46.09
CA VAL A 132 7.68 -34.49 -47.44
C VAL A 132 8.68 -35.01 -48.47
N SER A 133 9.95 -34.59 -48.40
CA SER A 133 10.99 -35.05 -49.33
C SER A 133 11.27 -36.55 -49.20
N LEU A 134 11.35 -37.07 -47.96
CA LEU A 134 11.55 -38.50 -47.72
C LEU A 134 10.35 -39.34 -48.23
N GLY A 135 9.12 -38.85 -48.01
CA GLY A 135 7.91 -39.48 -48.52
C GLY A 135 7.87 -39.55 -50.05
N ALA A 136 8.18 -38.44 -50.74
CA ALA A 136 8.23 -38.39 -52.19
C ALA A 136 9.28 -39.36 -52.77
N ALA A 137 10.47 -39.41 -52.17
CA ALA A 137 11.50 -40.36 -52.57
C ALA A 137 11.05 -41.82 -52.38
N GLY A 138 10.36 -42.13 -51.29
CA GLY A 138 9.80 -43.45 -51.02
C GLY A 138 8.79 -43.91 -52.08
N VAL A 139 7.89 -43.01 -52.51
CA VAL A 139 6.92 -43.31 -53.57
C VAL A 139 7.60 -43.57 -54.91
N ILE A 140 8.62 -42.77 -55.27
CA ILE A 140 9.38 -42.96 -56.51
C ILE A 140 10.08 -44.33 -56.50
N LEU A 141 10.73 -44.69 -55.38
CA LEU A 141 11.37 -46.00 -55.23
C LEU A 141 10.34 -47.14 -55.31
N ALA A 142 9.14 -46.98 -54.74
CA ALA A 142 8.08 -47.96 -54.84
C ALA A 142 7.61 -48.18 -56.29
N ILE A 143 7.48 -47.11 -57.08
CA ILE A 143 7.12 -47.19 -58.51
C ILE A 143 8.22 -47.92 -59.29
N ILE A 144 9.48 -47.55 -59.09
CA ILE A 144 10.62 -48.20 -59.75
C ILE A 144 10.66 -49.69 -59.40
N ALA A 145 10.45 -50.03 -58.12
CA ALA A 145 10.38 -51.42 -57.67
C ALA A 145 9.20 -52.18 -58.31
N MET A 146 8.05 -51.53 -58.53
CA MET A 146 6.89 -52.15 -59.17
C MET A 146 7.09 -52.38 -60.67
N VAL A 147 7.75 -51.45 -61.37
CA VAL A 147 8.12 -51.61 -62.79
C VAL A 147 9.17 -52.70 -62.97
N LYS A 148 10.17 -52.78 -62.07
CA LYS A 148 11.23 -53.80 -62.14
C LYS A 148 10.75 -55.23 -61.76
N ARG A 149 9.55 -55.35 -61.17
CA ARG A 149 8.94 -56.65 -60.80
C ARG A 149 8.04 -57.23 -61.90
N LYS A 150 7.81 -56.52 -63.01
CA LYS A 150 7.26 -57.09 -64.24
C LYS A 150 8.40 -57.52 -65.16
#